data_AF-A0A3D2J3M7-F1
#
_entry.id   AF-A0A3D2J3M7-F1
#
_cell.length_a   1.000
_cell.length_b   1.000
_cell.length_c   1.000
_cell.angle_alpha   90.00
_cell.angle_beta   90.00
_cell.angle_gamma   90.00
#
_symmetry.space_group_name_H-M   'P 1'
#
loop_
_entity.id
_entity.type
_entity.pdbx_description
1 polymer ?
#
loop_
_entity_poly.entity_id
_entity_poly.type
_entity_poly.pdbx_seq_one_letter_code
_entity_poly.pdbx_strand_id
1 'polypeptide(L)'
;MLEISDPHLAKQWLSVVADTITTSNARPEKNALNIAFTYAGIEKLGLQAEELAQFSEEFIIGMTTPHKSLLLGDVQESAPTHWRWGAPGTQA
;
A
#
# COMPACT_ATOMS: atom_id res chain seq x y z
N MET A 1 4.89 8.54 -1.65
CA MET A 1 4.67 7.11 -1.31
C MET A 1 6.01 6.54 -0.87
N LEU A 2 6.07 5.33 -0.31
CA LEU A 2 7.34 4.68 0.04
C LEU A 2 7.48 3.39 -0.76
N GLU A 3 8.70 3.01 -1.09
CA GLU A 3 9.04 1.72 -1.70
C GLU A 3 9.98 0.93 -0.79
N ILE A 4 9.75 -0.38 -0.71
CA ILE A 4 10.66 -1.31 -0.06
C ILE A 4 11.78 -1.65 -1.06
N SER A 5 12.96 -1.11 -0.81
CA SER A 5 14.20 -1.39 -1.53
C SER A 5 14.94 -2.61 -0.97
N ASP A 6 14.98 -2.75 0.36
CA ASP A 6 15.55 -3.89 1.08
C ASP A 6 14.53 -4.45 2.09
N PRO A 7 14.00 -5.67 1.88
CA PRO A 7 13.03 -6.27 2.79
C PRO A 7 13.52 -6.49 4.21
N HIS A 8 14.81 -6.78 4.42
CA HIS A 8 15.37 -7.02 5.73
C HIS A 8 15.44 -5.72 6.55
N LEU A 9 16.01 -4.68 5.95
CA LEU A 9 16.08 -3.36 6.58
C LEU A 9 14.69 -2.77 6.81
N ALA A 10 13.75 -2.98 5.87
CA ALA A 10 12.37 -2.57 6.04
C ALA A 10 11.71 -3.24 7.25
N LYS A 11 11.90 -4.55 7.46
CA LYS A 11 11.37 -5.25 8.64
C LYS A 11 11.98 -4.74 9.94
N GLN A 12 13.27 -4.47 9.97
CA GLN A 12 13.95 -3.89 11.14
C GLN A 12 13.40 -2.48 11.46
N TRP A 13 13.19 -1.66 10.44
CA TRP A 13 12.58 -0.34 10.64
C TRP A 13 11.12 -0.46 11.11
N LEU A 14 10.34 -1.36 10.51
CA LEU A 14 8.95 -1.61 10.91
C LEU A 14 8.83 -2.08 12.36
N SER A 15 9.76 -2.89 12.86
CA SER A 15 9.74 -3.32 14.26
C SER A 15 9.96 -2.16 15.22
N VAL A 16 10.72 -1.13 14.82
CA VAL A 16 10.89 0.10 15.62
C VAL A 16 9.64 0.99 15.54
N VAL A 17 9.06 1.12 14.35
CA VAL A 17 7.91 2.01 14.13
C VAL A 17 6.61 1.44 14.68
N ALA A 18 6.48 0.13 14.80
CA ALA A 18 5.28 -0.54 15.31
C ALA A 18 4.82 0.04 16.67
N ASP A 19 5.75 0.36 17.57
CA ASP A 19 5.46 0.93 18.90
C ASP A 19 4.98 2.39 18.85
N THR A 20 5.10 3.04 17.69
CA THR A 20 4.69 4.44 17.47
C THR A 20 3.36 4.56 16.72
N ILE A 21 2.82 3.45 16.21
CA ILE A 21 1.53 3.43 15.52
C ILE A 21 0.41 3.78 16.51
N THR A 22 -0.45 4.70 16.09
CA THR A 22 -1.61 5.10 16.91
C THR A 22 -2.70 4.05 16.80
N THR A 23 -3.01 3.39 17.91
CA THR A 23 -4.10 2.40 17.97
C THR A 23 -5.46 3.06 18.23
N SER A 24 -6.55 2.32 18.04
CA SER A 24 -7.92 2.78 18.28
C SER A 24 -8.20 3.19 19.73
N ASN A 25 -7.37 2.74 20.68
CA ASN A 25 -7.50 3.08 22.10
C ASN A 25 -6.95 4.47 22.42
N ALA A 26 -6.25 5.12 21.49
CA ALA A 26 -5.66 6.43 21.68
C ALA A 26 -6.35 7.47 20.77
N ARG A 27 -6.53 8.68 21.30
CA ARG A 27 -6.97 9.86 20.54
C ARG A 27 -5.98 11.01 20.77
N PRO A 28 -4.83 11.00 20.08
CA PRO A 28 -3.81 12.03 20.27
C PRO A 28 -4.33 13.40 19.84
N GLU A 29 -3.99 14.45 20.59
CA GLU A 29 -4.48 15.81 20.32
C GLU A 29 -3.83 16.47 19.09
N LYS A 30 -2.61 16.03 18.74
CA LYS A 30 -1.83 16.62 17.65
C LYS A 30 -1.85 15.75 16.40
N ASN A 31 -1.13 14.63 16.44
CA ASN A 31 -0.90 13.77 15.28
C ASN A 31 -1.16 12.31 15.64
N ALA A 32 -1.68 11.55 14.67
CA ALA A 32 -1.76 10.09 14.70
C ALA A 32 -0.93 9.52 13.56
N LEU A 33 -0.25 8.39 13.79
CA LEU A 33 0.53 7.68 12.78
C LEU A 33 -0.16 6.38 12.39
N ASN A 34 -0.37 6.19 11.09
CA ASN A 34 -0.88 4.95 10.50
C ASN A 34 0.03 4.55 9.33
N ILE A 35 0.22 3.25 9.15
CA ILE A 35 0.93 2.67 8.00
C ILE A 35 -0.02 1.68 7.32
N ALA A 36 -0.09 1.75 5.99
CA ALA A 36 -0.81 0.80 5.17
C ALA A 36 0.14 0.21 4.13
N PHE A 37 -0.13 -1.02 3.73
CA PHE A 37 0.67 -1.76 2.75
C PHE A 37 -0.18 -2.10 1.53
N THR A 38 0.45 -2.08 0.36
CA THR A 38 -0.12 -2.66 -0.86
C THR A 38 0.17 -4.17 -0.90
N TYR A 39 -0.53 -4.90 -1.77
CA TYR A 39 -0.25 -6.32 -2.01
C TYR A 39 1.23 -6.56 -2.33
N ALA A 40 1.78 -5.82 -3.29
CA ALA A 40 3.19 -5.91 -3.67
C ALA A 40 4.15 -5.55 -2.51
N GLY A 41 3.75 -4.66 -1.60
CA GLY A 41 4.53 -4.34 -0.40
C GLY A 41 4.58 -5.49 0.59
N ILE A 42 3.45 -6.14 0.85
CA ILE A 42 3.36 -7.33 1.72
C ILE A 42 4.13 -8.50 1.10
N GLU A 43 3.99 -8.71 -0.20
CA GLU A 43 4.74 -9.73 -0.95
C GLU A 43 6.26 -9.49 -0.84
N LYS A 44 6.74 -8.25 -1.03
CA LYS A 44 8.15 -7.89 -0.81
C LYS A 44 8.61 -8.13 0.64
N LEU A 45 7.73 -8.00 1.63
CA LEU A 45 8.00 -8.36 3.02
C LEU A 45 8.01 -9.88 3.27
N GLY A 46 7.71 -10.72 2.28
CA GLY A 46 7.89 -12.16 2.34
C GLY A 46 6.79 -12.91 3.08
N LEU A 47 5.55 -12.43 3.00
CA LEU A 47 4.38 -13.24 3.34
C LEU A 47 4.24 -14.41 2.34
N GLN A 48 3.77 -15.57 2.77
CA GLN A 48 3.69 -16.75 1.89
C GLN A 48 2.61 -16.59 0.82
N ALA A 49 2.77 -17.26 -0.32
CA ALA A 49 1.85 -17.16 -1.45
C ALA A 49 0.43 -17.62 -1.07
N GLU A 50 0.31 -18.64 -0.24
CA GLU A 50 -0.97 -19.17 0.23
C GLU A 50 -1.73 -18.14 1.09
N GLU A 51 -1.00 -17.33 1.87
CA GLU A 51 -1.58 -16.27 2.72
C GLU A 51 -1.93 -15.04 1.87
N LEU A 52 -1.06 -14.67 0.94
CA LEU A 52 -1.30 -13.59 -0.02
C LEU A 52 -2.56 -13.85 -0.87
N ALA A 53 -2.82 -15.10 -1.25
CA ALA A 53 -4.00 -15.49 -2.03
C ALA A 53 -5.33 -15.34 -1.25
N GLN A 54 -5.30 -15.12 0.06
CA GLN A 54 -6.51 -14.94 0.87
C GLN A 54 -7.05 -13.51 0.89
N PHE A 55 -6.30 -12.54 0.38
CA PHE A 55 -6.79 -11.17 0.26
C PHE A 55 -7.91 -11.05 -0.78
N SER A 56 -8.68 -9.97 -0.69
CA SER A 56 -9.71 -9.71 -1.70
C SER A 56 -9.09 -9.51 -3.08
N GLU A 57 -9.82 -9.89 -4.12
CA GLU A 57 -9.34 -9.80 -5.50
C GLU A 57 -8.98 -8.34 -5.87
N GLU A 58 -9.73 -7.36 -5.36
CA GLU A 58 -9.45 -5.93 -5.55
C GLU A 58 -8.07 -5.54 -5.01
N PHE A 59 -7.71 -6.06 -3.84
CA PHE A 59 -6.41 -5.78 -3.22
C PHE A 59 -5.27 -6.46 -3.97
N ILE A 60 -5.47 -7.71 -4.39
CA ILE A 60 -4.49 -8.48 -5.16
C ILE A 60 -4.23 -7.84 -6.53
N ILE A 61 -5.29 -7.51 -7.28
CA ILE A 61 -5.18 -6.92 -8.63
C ILE A 61 -4.63 -5.49 -8.57
N GLY A 62 -4.96 -4.75 -7.52
CA GLY A 62 -4.60 -3.34 -7.37
C GLY A 62 -5.47 -2.40 -8.22
N MET A 63 -5.34 -1.10 -7.96
CA MET A 63 -6.27 -0.08 -8.45
C MET A 63 -5.98 0.43 -9.87
N THR A 64 -4.78 0.18 -10.41
CA THR A 64 -4.30 0.84 -11.63
C THR A 64 -4.32 -0.05 -12.87
N THR A 65 -5.01 -1.20 -12.81
CA THR A 65 -5.11 -2.09 -13.97
C THR A 65 -6.11 -1.55 -14.99
N PRO A 66 -5.92 -1.78 -16.30
CA PRO A 66 -6.84 -1.27 -17.32
C PRO A 66 -8.30 -1.68 -17.10
N HIS A 67 -8.53 -2.91 -16.63
CA HIS A 67 -9.88 -3.39 -16.30
C HIS A 67 -10.51 -2.60 -15.14
N LYS A 68 -9.75 -2.32 -14.06
CA LYS A 68 -10.26 -1.54 -12.92
C LYS A 68 -10.53 -0.09 -13.31
N SER A 69 -9.66 0.53 -14.11
CA SER A 69 -9.88 1.87 -14.65
C SER A 69 -11.17 1.99 -15.44
N LEU A 70 -11.48 1.01 -16.31
CA LEU A 70 -12.75 0.97 -17.03
C LEU A 70 -13.94 0.76 -16.11
N LEU A 71 -13.83 -0.16 -15.15
CA LEU A 71 -14.91 -0.47 -14.20
C LEU A 71 -15.26 0.71 -13.29
N LEU A 72 -14.25 1.46 -12.83
CA LEU A 72 -14.38 2.57 -11.89
C LEU A 72 -14.60 3.93 -12.58
N GLY A 73 -14.39 4.00 -13.89
CA GLY A 73 -14.49 5.25 -14.66
C GLY A 73 -13.25 6.15 -14.54
N ASP A 74 -12.12 5.61 -14.08
CA ASP A 74 -10.83 6.32 -14.05
C ASP A 74 -10.19 6.29 -15.44
N VAL A 75 -10.74 7.08 -16.36
CA VAL A 75 -10.35 7.16 -17.78
C VAL A 75 -10.11 8.61 -18.20
N GLN A 76 -9.37 8.80 -19.29
CA GLN A 76 -9.04 10.13 -19.82
C GLN A 76 -8.38 11.02 -18.75
N GLU A 77 -8.96 12.16 -18.43
CA GLU A 77 -8.43 13.11 -17.43
C GLU A 77 -8.27 12.49 -16.03
N SER A 78 -9.14 11.54 -15.64
CA SER A 78 -9.05 10.85 -14.35
C SER A 78 -8.20 9.57 -14.37
N ALA A 79 -7.57 9.23 -15.51
CA ALA A 79 -6.79 8.01 -15.66
C ALA A 79 -5.65 7.91 -14.62
N PRO A 80 -5.28 6.69 -14.16
CA PRO A 80 -4.23 6.51 -13.16
C PRO A 80 -2.89 7.15 -13.49
N THR A 81 -2.57 7.30 -14.78
CA THR A 81 -1.34 7.99 -15.24
C THR A 81 -1.30 9.47 -14.87
N HIS A 82 -2.44 10.08 -14.56
CA HIS A 82 -2.55 11.48 -14.13
C HIS A 82 -2.64 11.61 -12.61
N TRP A 83 -2.65 10.51 -11.85
CA TRP A 83 -2.73 10.58 -10.39
C TRP A 83 -1.45 11.14 -9.80
N ARG A 84 -1.59 12.04 -8.82
CA ARG A 84 -0.44 12.58 -8.06
C ARG A 84 0.19 11.54 -7.14
N TRP A 85 -0.59 10.54 -6.72
CA TRP A 85 -0.18 9.51 -5.78
C TRP A 85 -0.68 8.16 -6.29
N GLY A 86 0.16 7.13 -6.25
CA GLY A 86 -0.21 5.78 -6.68
C GLY A 86 -0.34 5.60 -8.19
N ALA A 87 0.09 6.58 -9.01
CA ALA A 87 0.17 6.39 -10.45
C ALA A 87 1.19 5.30 -10.82
N PRO A 88 0.95 4.51 -11.88
CA PRO A 88 1.91 3.52 -12.36
C PRO A 88 3.30 4.14 -12.60
N GLY A 89 4.35 3.48 -12.13
CA GLY A 89 5.73 3.93 -12.34
C GLY A 89 6.16 5.15 -11.50
N THR A 90 5.32 5.64 -10.59
CA THR A 90 5.74 6.68 -9.63
C THR A 90 6.75 6.09 -8.67
N GLN A 91 8.02 6.47 -8.78
CA GLN A 91 9.03 6.16 -7.77
C GLN A 91 8.82 7.04 -6.53
N ALA A 92 9.10 6.46 -5.36
CA ALA A 92 9.01 7.12 -4.06
C ALA A 92 10.04 8.22 -3.89
#